data_AF-A0A258XJQ3-F1
#
_entry.id   AF-A0A258XJQ3-F1
#
_cell.length_a   1.000
_cell.length_b   1.000
_cell.length_c   1.000
_cell.angle_alpha   90.00
_cell.angle_beta   90.00
_cell.angle_gamma   90.00
#
_symmetry.space_group_name_H-M   'P 1'
#
loop_
_entity.id
_entity.type
_entity.pdbx_description
1 polymer ?
#
loop_
_entity_poly.entity_id
_entity_poly.type
_entity_poly.pdbx_seq_one_letter_code
_entity_poly.pdbx_strand_id
1 'polypeptide(L)'
;AETFGNALRETREGPAVHLADPAKGKPEGYRAVLLAPEADKVLVEGYDFADLGEFAAQGFAMLVKRNFREGPHDDIGVFPTVTVRSNAAIALMIDGERRDGSTQETFTCEEMALDFLSTNAPEP
;
A
#
# COMPACT_ATOMS: atom_id res chain seq x y z
N ALA A 1 7.17 -8.77 -7.74
CA ALA A 1 8.22 -8.01 -7.03
C ALA A 1 8.74 -6.81 -7.85
N GLU A 2 8.84 -6.89 -9.18
CA GLU A 2 9.29 -5.76 -10.04
C GLU A 2 8.34 -4.54 -10.07
N THR A 3 7.07 -4.70 -9.67
CA THR A 3 6.03 -3.68 -9.93
C THR A 3 5.95 -2.55 -8.90
N PHE A 4 6.17 -2.83 -7.61
CA PHE A 4 6.08 -1.83 -6.54
C PHE A 4 7.22 -0.82 -6.60
N GLY A 5 8.46 -1.27 -6.81
CA GLY A 5 9.62 -0.38 -6.92
C GLY A 5 9.55 0.59 -8.09
N ASN A 6 8.96 0.18 -9.21
CA ASN A 6 8.74 1.06 -10.36
C ASN A 6 7.63 2.09 -10.10
N ALA A 7 6.53 1.67 -9.47
CA ALA A 7 5.48 2.60 -9.03
C ALA A 7 6.02 3.64 -8.04
N LEU A 8 6.89 3.21 -7.11
CA LEU A 8 7.58 4.05 -6.13
C LEU A 8 8.42 5.16 -6.76
N ARG A 9 9.06 4.85 -7.88
CA ARG A 9 9.97 5.77 -8.57
C ARG A 9 9.20 6.89 -9.28
N GLU A 10 7.97 6.63 -9.69
CA GLU A 10 7.10 7.58 -10.38
C GLU A 10 6.33 8.49 -9.40
N THR A 11 6.00 8.03 -8.19
CA THR A 11 5.33 8.84 -7.15
C THR A 11 6.25 9.80 -6.38
N ARG A 12 7.57 9.76 -6.61
CA ARG A 12 8.56 10.56 -5.87
C ARG A 12 8.32 12.08 -5.95
N GLU A 13 7.72 12.57 -7.03
CA GLU A 13 7.45 13.99 -7.24
C GLU A 13 5.95 14.35 -7.22
N GLY A 14 5.07 13.38 -6.97
CA GLY A 14 3.62 13.58 -6.93
C GLY A 14 3.13 14.20 -5.62
N PRO A 15 1.90 14.78 -5.60
CA PRO A 15 1.28 15.26 -4.37
C PRO A 15 1.08 14.11 -3.36
N ALA A 16 1.17 14.42 -2.06
CA ALA A 16 0.98 13.43 -1.01
C ALA A 16 -0.45 12.86 -1.01
N VAL A 17 -0.57 11.64 -0.50
CA VAL A 17 -1.83 10.94 -0.26
C VAL A 17 -2.13 10.96 1.24
N HIS A 18 -3.35 11.37 1.59
CA HIS A 18 -3.82 11.45 2.97
C HIS A 18 -4.99 10.47 3.16
N LEU A 19 -5.11 9.89 4.35
CA LEU A 19 -6.35 9.24 4.75
C LEU A 19 -7.33 10.33 5.19
N ALA A 20 -8.34 10.58 4.37
CA ALA A 20 -9.38 11.57 4.64
C ALA A 20 -10.42 11.05 5.63
N ASP A 21 -10.75 9.75 5.55
CA ASP A 21 -11.65 9.08 6.49
C ASP A 21 -11.25 7.59 6.64
N PRO A 22 -10.88 7.12 7.84
CA PRO A 22 -10.71 7.90 9.07
C PRO A 22 -9.52 8.85 8.95
N ALA A 23 -9.63 10.04 9.54
CA ALA A 23 -8.53 11.01 9.59
C ALA A 23 -7.40 10.50 10.51
N LYS A 24 -6.46 9.74 9.93
CA LYS A 24 -5.34 9.05 10.60
C LYS A 24 -4.05 9.19 9.80
N GLY A 25 -2.94 8.85 10.44
CA GLY A 25 -1.61 9.00 9.87
C GLY A 25 -1.07 10.44 9.97
N LYS A 26 -0.02 10.73 9.20
CA LYS A 26 0.70 12.00 9.22
C LYS A 26 -0.13 13.16 8.64
N PRO A 27 -0.14 14.35 9.27
CA PRO A 27 -0.80 15.55 8.73
C PRO A 27 -0.30 15.94 7.33
N GLU A 28 1.00 15.78 7.07
CA GLU A 28 1.66 16.01 5.78
C GLU A 28 1.34 14.95 4.71
N GLY A 29 0.70 13.85 5.11
CA GLY A 29 0.37 12.73 4.24
C GLY A 29 1.57 11.84 3.95
N TYR A 30 1.37 10.92 3.02
CA TYR A 30 2.34 9.92 2.61
C TYR A 30 2.66 10.03 1.13
N ARG A 31 3.84 9.56 0.73
CA ARG A 31 4.19 9.47 -0.69
C ARG A 31 3.50 8.29 -1.37
N ALA A 32 3.25 7.23 -0.62
CA ALA A 32 2.43 6.12 -1.03
C ALA A 32 1.67 5.56 0.18
N VAL A 33 0.51 4.98 -0.08
CA VAL A 33 -0.27 4.23 0.92
C VAL A 33 -0.50 2.84 0.35
N LEU A 34 -0.23 1.81 1.13
CA LEU A 34 -0.58 0.43 0.81
C LEU A 34 -1.93 0.12 1.48
N LEU A 35 -2.83 -0.45 0.69
CA LEU A 35 -4.12 -0.95 1.14
C LEU A 35 -4.15 -2.45 0.85
N ALA A 36 -4.47 -3.25 1.86
CA ALA A 36 -4.59 -4.70 1.71
C ALA A 36 -5.83 -5.21 2.43
N PRO A 37 -6.49 -6.27 1.92
CA PRO A 37 -7.56 -6.92 2.65
C PRO A 37 -6.99 -7.61 3.91
N GLU A 38 -7.65 -7.37 5.05
CA GLU A 38 -7.41 -8.08 6.31
C GLU A 38 -8.76 -8.51 6.90
N ALA A 39 -9.09 -9.79 6.73
CA ALA A 39 -10.42 -10.33 6.98
C ALA A 39 -11.52 -9.53 6.22
N ASP A 40 -12.41 -8.86 6.94
CA ASP A 40 -13.51 -8.03 6.43
C ASP A 40 -13.17 -6.53 6.40
N LYS A 41 -11.88 -6.18 6.54
CA LYS A 41 -11.40 -4.80 6.68
C LYS A 41 -10.23 -4.52 5.75
N VAL A 42 -9.82 -3.26 5.74
CA VAL A 42 -8.71 -2.72 4.97
C VAL A 42 -7.57 -2.40 5.94
N LEU A 43 -6.47 -3.13 5.83
CA LEU A 43 -5.19 -2.76 6.41
C LEU A 43 -4.61 -1.57 5.64
N VAL A 44 -4.07 -0.60 6.37
CA VAL A 44 -3.48 0.62 5.81
C VAL A 44 -2.08 0.85 6.37
N GLU A 45 -1.11 0.94 5.48
CA GLU A 45 0.29 1.25 5.78
C GLU A 45 0.72 2.50 4.99
N GLY A 46 1.39 3.44 5.66
CA GLY A 46 1.86 4.68 5.06
C GLY A 46 3.37 4.68 4.80
N TYR A 47 3.79 5.12 3.62
CA TYR A 47 5.20 5.17 3.23
C TYR A 47 5.65 6.60 2.94
N ASP A 48 6.75 6.99 3.57
CA ASP A 48 7.37 8.31 3.46
C ASP A 48 8.87 8.16 3.17
N PHE A 49 9.28 8.50 1.94
CA PHE A 49 10.59 8.11 1.39
C PHE A 49 11.69 9.16 1.59
N ALA A 50 11.67 9.91 2.69
CA ALA A 50 12.76 10.83 3.01
C ALA A 50 14.14 10.14 3.00
N ASP A 51 14.21 8.84 3.29
CA ASP A 51 15.47 8.09 3.42
C ASP A 51 15.67 6.96 2.38
N LEU A 52 15.60 7.28 1.09
CA LEU A 52 16.13 6.37 0.05
C LEU A 52 17.66 6.13 0.19
N GLY A 53 18.37 7.02 0.88
CA GLY A 53 19.77 6.80 1.29
C GLY A 53 19.93 5.66 2.29
N GLU A 54 19.00 5.53 3.25
CA GLU A 54 18.92 4.35 4.13
C GLU A 54 18.35 3.13 3.41
N PHE A 55 17.44 3.30 2.43
CA PHE A 55 16.93 2.21 1.60
C PHE A 55 18.02 1.55 0.74
N ALA A 56 19.06 2.29 0.33
CA ALA A 56 20.22 1.71 -0.35
C ALA A 56 21.14 0.93 0.61
N ALA A 57 21.32 1.43 1.84
CA ALA A 57 22.05 0.73 2.90
C ALA A 57 21.29 -0.52 3.40
N GLN A 58 19.96 -0.47 3.45
CA GLN A 58 19.05 -1.60 3.71
C GLN A 58 18.75 -2.44 2.45
N GLY A 59 19.10 -1.97 1.27
CA GLY A 59 18.84 -2.64 -0.01
C GLY A 59 19.52 -4.00 -0.11
N PHE A 60 20.64 -4.17 0.59
CA PHE A 60 21.29 -5.48 0.76
C PHE A 60 20.46 -6.43 1.62
N ALA A 61 19.80 -5.96 2.69
CA ALA A 61 18.94 -6.79 3.53
C ALA A 61 17.62 -7.17 2.84
N MET A 62 17.04 -6.27 2.04
CA MET A 62 15.82 -6.54 1.27
C MET A 62 16.05 -7.46 0.08
N LEU A 63 17.22 -7.41 -0.58
CA LEU A 63 17.60 -8.40 -1.60
C LEU A 63 17.83 -9.78 -1.01
N VAL A 64 18.32 -9.87 0.23
CA VAL A 64 18.53 -11.14 0.95
C VAL A 64 17.22 -11.74 1.47
N LYS A 65 16.31 -10.92 2.02
CA LYS A 65 15.04 -11.40 2.58
C LYS A 65 13.87 -11.47 1.58
N ARG A 66 13.97 -10.85 0.41
CA ARG A 66 12.92 -10.77 -0.63
C ARG A 66 11.55 -10.26 -0.13
N ASN A 67 11.48 -9.60 1.03
CA ASN A 67 10.23 -9.14 1.62
C ASN A 67 10.20 -7.62 1.78
N PHE A 68 9.67 -6.94 0.77
CA PHE A 68 9.54 -5.47 0.75
C PHE A 68 8.57 -4.93 1.80
N ARG A 69 7.74 -5.80 2.40
CA ARG A 69 6.84 -5.46 3.51
C ARG A 69 7.58 -5.15 4.82
N GLU A 70 8.87 -5.49 4.89
CA GLU A 70 9.72 -5.19 6.06
C GLU A 70 10.44 -3.83 5.96
N GLY A 71 10.23 -3.06 4.88
CA GLY A 71 10.79 -1.71 4.75
C GLY A 71 10.16 -0.71 5.74
N PRO A 72 10.76 0.47 5.96
CA PRO A 72 10.21 1.46 6.88
C PRO A 72 8.86 1.98 6.39
N HIS A 73 7.84 1.78 7.20
CA HIS A 73 6.47 2.26 6.99
C HIS A 73 5.84 2.58 8.34
N ASP A 74 4.78 3.38 8.30
CA ASP A 74 3.90 3.60 9.44
C ASP A 74 2.72 2.62 9.36
N ASP A 75 2.51 1.85 10.42
CA ASP A 75 1.26 1.10 10.62
C ASP A 75 0.13 2.08 10.98
N ILE A 76 -0.73 2.43 10.02
CA ILE A 76 -1.80 3.41 10.25
C ILE A 76 -3.02 2.76 10.93
N GLY A 77 -3.34 1.52 10.54
CA GLY A 77 -4.35 0.70 11.20
C GLY A 77 -5.18 -0.15 10.25
N VAL A 78 -6.25 -0.73 10.79
CA VAL A 78 -7.18 -1.62 10.09
C VAL A 78 -8.59 -1.07 10.22
N PHE A 79 -9.25 -0.77 9.10
CA PHE A 79 -10.53 -0.06 9.07
C PHE A 79 -11.54 -0.73 8.14
N PRO A 80 -12.85 -0.69 8.42
CA PRO A 80 -13.87 -1.27 7.54
C PRO A 80 -13.97 -0.54 6.19
N THR A 81 -13.67 0.76 6.16
CA THR A 81 -13.69 1.59 4.96
C THR A 81 -12.62 2.64 5.10
N VAL A 82 -11.95 2.94 3.98
CA VAL A 82 -10.88 3.94 3.94
C VAL A 82 -11.11 4.83 2.75
N THR A 83 -11.22 6.13 2.99
CA THR A 83 -11.17 7.16 1.95
C THR A 83 -9.81 7.82 1.97
N VAL A 84 -9.12 7.80 0.84
CA VAL A 84 -7.86 8.51 0.61
C VAL A 84 -8.09 9.71 -0.29
N ARG A 85 -7.26 10.75 -0.13
CA ARG A 85 -7.33 11.97 -0.93
C ARG A 85 -5.94 12.47 -1.28
N SER A 86 -5.82 13.09 -2.45
CA SER A 86 -4.65 13.85 -2.88
C SER A 86 -5.06 15.14 -3.60
N ASN A 87 -4.11 16.05 -3.82
CA ASN A 87 -4.33 17.30 -4.55
C ASN A 87 -4.32 17.11 -6.08
N ALA A 88 -4.02 15.91 -6.57
CA ALA A 88 -4.13 15.52 -7.96
C ALA A 88 -4.75 14.11 -8.06
N ALA A 89 -5.02 13.66 -9.28
CA ALA A 89 -5.43 12.28 -9.55
C ALA A 89 -4.43 11.30 -8.92
N ILE A 90 -4.95 10.34 -8.16
CA ILE A 90 -4.13 9.34 -7.48
C ILE A 90 -3.77 8.24 -8.48
N ALA A 91 -2.48 8.03 -8.70
CA ALA A 91 -2.01 6.87 -9.45
C ALA A 91 -2.23 5.59 -8.63
N LEU A 92 -3.00 4.64 -9.16
CA LEU A 92 -3.36 3.41 -8.49
C LEU A 92 -2.63 2.21 -9.11
N MET A 93 -2.29 1.25 -8.25
CA MET A 93 -1.79 -0.07 -8.63
C MET A 93 -2.67 -1.12 -7.96
N ILE A 94 -3.56 -1.74 -8.73
CA ILE A 94 -4.52 -2.73 -8.22
C ILE A 94 -4.15 -4.07 -8.83
N ASP A 95 -3.82 -5.05 -8.01
CA ASP A 95 -3.40 -6.40 -8.43
C ASP A 95 -2.24 -6.41 -9.47
N GLY A 96 -1.41 -5.37 -9.43
CA GLY A 96 -0.29 -5.19 -10.36
C GLY A 96 -0.63 -4.45 -11.67
N GLU A 97 -1.89 -4.04 -11.86
CA GLU A 97 -2.33 -3.23 -12.98
C GLU A 97 -2.40 -1.75 -12.61
N ARG A 98 -1.92 -0.89 -13.52
CA ARG A 98 -1.95 0.56 -13.35
C ARG A 98 -3.31 1.13 -13.73
N ARG A 99 -3.81 2.06 -12.93
CA ARG A 99 -5.02 2.86 -13.23
C ARG A 99 -4.84 4.30 -12.75
N ASP A 100 -5.43 5.24 -13.47
CA ASP A 100 -5.58 6.62 -12.99
C ASP A 100 -6.86 6.71 -12.17
N GLY A 101 -6.72 7.00 -10.88
CA GLY A 101 -7.84 7.31 -10.00
C GLY A 101 -8.25 8.78 -10.12
N SER A 102 -9.19 9.16 -9.28
CA SER A 102 -9.58 10.55 -9.04
C SER A 102 -8.72 11.17 -7.93
N THR A 103 -9.04 12.40 -7.53
CA THR A 103 -8.41 13.05 -6.37
C THR A 103 -8.84 12.46 -5.03
N GLN A 104 -9.88 11.61 -5.01
CA GLN A 104 -10.38 10.98 -3.81
C GLN A 104 -10.95 9.58 -4.12
N GLU A 105 -10.41 8.56 -3.46
CA GLU A 105 -10.82 7.18 -3.67
C GLU A 105 -11.29 6.56 -2.35
N THR A 106 -12.28 5.68 -2.42
CA THR A 106 -12.82 4.97 -1.26
C THR A 106 -12.68 3.47 -1.49
N PHE A 107 -12.13 2.79 -0.48
CA PHE A 107 -11.82 1.37 -0.50
C PHE A 107 -12.57 0.68 0.63
N THR A 108 -13.20 -0.45 0.30
CA THR A 108 -13.79 -1.39 1.23
C THR A 108 -13.24 -2.79 0.93
N CYS A 109 -13.26 -3.66 1.93
CA CYS A 109 -13.02 -5.08 1.74
C CYS A 109 -14.37 -5.79 1.74
N GLU A 110 -14.74 -6.38 0.61
CA GLU A 110 -16.01 -7.08 0.43
C GLU A 110 -15.79 -8.59 0.34
N GLU A 111 -16.82 -9.36 0.66
CA GLU A 111 -16.81 -10.80 0.44
C GLU A 111 -16.71 -11.10 -1.07
N MET A 112 -15.68 -11.86 -1.43
CA MET A 112 -15.58 -12.38 -2.78
C MET A 112 -16.49 -13.60 -2.91
N ALA A 113 -17.61 -13.43 -3.64
CA ALA A 113 -18.63 -14.45 -3.87
C ALA A 113 -18.16 -15.56 -4.85
N LEU A 114 -16.95 -16.07 -4.68
CA LEU A 114 -16.34 -17.14 -5.44
C LEU A 114 -15.71 -18.15 -4.49
N ASP A 115 -15.90 -19.43 -4.78
CA ASP A 115 -15.22 -20.51 -4.06
C ASP A 115 -13.80 -20.71 -4.62
N PHE A 116 -12.83 -20.79 -3.71
CA PHE A 116 -11.43 -21.05 -4.06
C PHE A 116 -11.11 -22.53 -3.87
N LEU A 117 -10.48 -23.13 -4.89
CA LEU A 117 -9.86 -24.44 -4.75
C LEU A 117 -8.50 -24.29 -4.08
N SER A 118 -8.31 -25.00 -2.97
CA SER A 118 -7.04 -25.06 -2.26
C SER A 118 -6.60 -26.52 -2.11
N THR A 119 -5.31 -26.77 -2.26
CA THR A 119 -4.70 -28.07 -1.94
C THR A 119 -4.06 -27.98 -0.55
N ASN A 120 -4.51 -28.81 0.38
CA ASN A 120 -3.83 -28.95 1.66
C ASN A 120 -2.56 -29.77 1.48
N ALA A 121 -1.48 -29.40 2.19
CA ALA A 121 -0.35 -30.30 2.35
C ALA A 121 -0.82 -31.57 3.09
N PRO A 122 -0.26 -32.76 2.80
CA PRO A 122 -0.54 -33.95 3.59
C PRO A 122 -0.20 -33.69 5.06
N GLU A 123 -1.04 -34.13 6.00
CA GLU A 123 -0.67 -34.15 7.42
C GLU A 123 0.57 -35.05 7.64
N PRO A 124 1.53 -34.65 8.49
CA PRO A 124 2.76 -35.39 8.73
C PRO A 124 2.55 -36.75 9.41
#